data_AF-A0A958LVX2-F1
#
_entry.id   AF-A0A958LVX2-F1
#
_cell.length_a   1.000
_cell.length_b   1.000
_cell.length_c   1.000
_cell.angle_alpha   90.00
_cell.angle_beta   90.00
_cell.angle_gamma   90.00
#
_symmetry.space_group_name_H-M   'P 1'
#
loop_
_entity.id
_entity.type
_entity.pdbx_description
1 polymer ?
#
loop_
_entity_poly.entity_id
_entity_poly.type
_entity_poly.pdbx_seq_one_letter_code
_entity_poly.pdbx_strand_id
1 'polypeptide(L)'
;MDYDILKVEDNSITIKAEANAIVSHKKSTIQKNGFRRFENNLVIQTSSLGEVSLDQLIHQSREYDGMGTKHDFGFAEGKKDHKYGKQIDDKCLSSFTEGLNYLSKKYSDFIFSGECVVSNKYASLKSSYGLDLSTSGGLIDWYFLYQRKGSGNMLDGYFFGLNDSDNIMASIKNQEKFINASFKTSKIDSGKYPVLFIDEKPTIKKLLESFQVNKYKENASLYNGQLDQKLFDTKVNIFDSGYDPSSGNYMFFDGEGTIREEDLYLIKNGKFNSLISDLRNQAKFNVSSTGNGSRIYNRGVSLDFKGVRIKKGNSTWNNIIKNIPICIIAFVAAGGDSNDFGEYSTPVQVGYIFKYGELDGLAPQITVKTSIDNYLGKNLIDISSDGFVEDMPSGCIISEMEVLVN
;
A
#
# COMPACT_ATOMS: atom_id res chain seq x y z
N MET A 1 7.76 -26.15 -26.50
CA MET A 1 8.05 -24.77 -26.07
C MET A 1 7.00 -24.40 -25.06
N ASP A 2 7.41 -24.09 -23.83
CA ASP A 2 6.49 -23.62 -22.81
C ASP A 2 6.37 -22.11 -22.84
N TYR A 3 5.20 -21.59 -22.45
CA TYR A 3 4.96 -20.16 -22.38
C TYR A 3 3.85 -19.82 -21.39
N ASP A 4 3.83 -18.57 -20.97
CA ASP A 4 2.70 -17.96 -20.28
C ASP A 4 2.40 -16.54 -20.81
N ILE A 5 1.17 -16.12 -20.57
CA ILE A 5 0.63 -14.82 -20.96
C ILE A 5 -0.07 -14.22 -19.76
N LEU A 6 0.48 -13.11 -19.26
CA LEU A 6 -0.18 -12.21 -18.33
C LEU A 6 -0.92 -11.17 -19.15
N LYS A 7 -2.24 -11.11 -19.04
CA LYS A 7 -3.07 -10.04 -19.61
C LYS A 7 -3.64 -9.20 -18.48
N VAL A 8 -3.49 -7.89 -18.56
CA VAL A 8 -4.07 -6.92 -17.62
C VAL A 8 -4.85 -5.90 -18.41
N GLU A 9 -6.10 -5.67 -18.04
CA GLU A 9 -6.94 -4.60 -18.59
C GLU A 9 -7.27 -3.63 -17.46
N ASP A 10 -6.90 -2.37 -17.65
CA ASP A 10 -7.24 -1.27 -16.75
C ASP A 10 -8.27 -0.37 -17.45
N ASN A 11 -9.50 -0.36 -16.94
CA ASN A 11 -10.53 0.61 -17.34
C ASN A 11 -10.65 1.65 -16.24
N SER A 12 -10.45 2.92 -16.55
CA SER A 12 -10.59 3.99 -15.58
C SER A 12 -11.32 5.21 -16.12
N ILE A 13 -12.06 5.89 -15.24
CA ILE A 13 -12.59 7.22 -15.46
C ILE A 13 -12.06 8.10 -14.33
N THR A 14 -11.40 9.18 -14.73
CA THR A 14 -10.72 10.12 -13.84
C THR A 14 -11.34 11.49 -13.97
N ILE A 15 -11.62 12.14 -12.83
CA ILE A 15 -11.83 13.58 -12.74
C ILE A 15 -10.67 14.21 -12.00
N LYS A 16 -10.14 15.31 -12.53
CA LYS A 16 -9.08 16.11 -11.89
C LYS A 16 -9.57 17.50 -11.52
N ALA A 17 -9.26 17.91 -10.30
CA ALA A 17 -9.45 19.26 -9.81
C ALA A 17 -8.11 19.99 -9.69
N GLU A 18 -8.04 21.23 -10.18
CA GLU A 18 -6.92 22.14 -9.96
C GLU A 18 -7.46 23.51 -9.57
N ALA A 19 -6.91 24.06 -8.49
CA ALA A 19 -7.23 25.40 -8.01
C ALA A 19 -8.74 25.69 -7.89
N ASN A 20 -9.46 24.81 -7.19
CA ASN A 20 -10.91 24.90 -6.95
C ASN A 20 -11.80 24.69 -8.19
N ALA A 21 -11.24 24.25 -9.32
CA ALA A 21 -12.00 23.98 -10.54
C ALA A 21 -11.76 22.56 -11.06
N ILE A 22 -12.77 21.97 -11.65
CA ILE A 22 -12.60 20.73 -12.42
C ILE A 22 -11.95 21.08 -13.76
N VAL A 23 -10.80 20.47 -14.05
CA VAL A 23 -10.00 20.79 -15.25
C VAL A 23 -9.90 19.63 -16.23
N SER A 24 -10.22 18.40 -15.81
CA SER A 24 -10.10 17.23 -16.67
C SER A 24 -11.13 16.17 -16.33
N HIS A 25 -11.69 15.58 -17.38
CA HIS A 25 -12.42 14.31 -17.35
C HIS A 25 -11.74 13.40 -18.37
N LYS A 26 -11.21 12.26 -17.91
CA LYS A 26 -10.48 11.33 -18.77
C LYS A 26 -11.05 9.93 -18.60
N LYS A 27 -11.46 9.32 -19.71
CA LYS A 27 -11.72 7.88 -19.79
C LYS A 27 -10.51 7.20 -20.42
N SER A 28 -10.07 6.09 -19.83
CA SER A 28 -8.91 5.33 -20.28
C SER A 28 -9.22 3.84 -20.24
N THR A 29 -8.89 3.14 -21.32
CA THR A 29 -8.89 1.67 -21.38
C THR A 29 -7.53 1.26 -21.89
N ILE A 30 -6.78 0.50 -21.09
CA ILE A 30 -5.44 0.05 -21.43
C ILE A 30 -5.37 -1.46 -21.26
N GLN A 31 -5.14 -2.18 -22.36
CA GLN A 31 -4.75 -3.58 -22.32
C GLN A 31 -3.22 -3.68 -22.34
N LYS A 32 -2.68 -4.47 -21.43
CA LYS A 32 -1.25 -4.76 -21.27
C LYS A 32 -1.06 -6.26 -21.31
N ASN A 33 -0.15 -6.74 -22.15
CA ASN A 33 0.15 -8.16 -22.30
C ASN A 33 1.62 -8.37 -22.01
N GLY A 34 1.94 -9.24 -21.05
CA GLY A 34 3.27 -9.75 -20.80
C GLY A 34 3.36 -11.20 -21.22
N PHE A 35 4.37 -11.55 -22.00
CA PHE A 35 4.57 -12.90 -22.51
C PHE A 35 5.93 -13.41 -22.06
N ARG A 36 5.97 -14.64 -21.53
CA ARG A 36 7.23 -15.35 -21.28
C ARG A 36 7.26 -16.61 -22.13
N ARG A 37 8.36 -16.80 -22.86
CA ARG A 37 8.71 -18.04 -23.55
C ARG A 37 9.81 -18.72 -22.77
N PHE A 38 9.67 -20.03 -22.57
CA PHE A 38 10.63 -20.86 -21.87
C PHE A 38 11.22 -21.87 -22.86
N GLU A 39 12.54 -21.80 -23.03
CA GLU A 39 13.29 -22.66 -23.95
C GLU A 39 14.74 -22.78 -23.46
N ASN A 40 15.30 -23.99 -23.46
CA ASN A 40 16.69 -24.25 -23.08
C ASN A 40 17.11 -23.67 -21.71
N ASN A 41 16.24 -23.77 -20.69
CA ASN A 41 16.43 -23.16 -19.36
C ASN A 41 16.60 -21.65 -19.38
N LEU A 42 16.11 -20.98 -20.41
CA LEU A 42 16.03 -19.53 -20.50
C LEU A 42 14.58 -19.10 -20.53
N VAL A 43 14.31 -17.98 -19.87
CA VAL A 43 13.06 -17.23 -20.04
C VAL A 43 13.33 -16.00 -20.89
N ILE A 44 12.57 -15.88 -21.97
CA ILE A 44 12.59 -14.76 -22.89
C ILE A 44 11.27 -14.03 -22.75
N GLN A 45 11.33 -12.73 -22.49
CA GLN A 45 10.15 -11.92 -22.25
C GLN A 45 9.92 -10.94 -23.40
N THR A 46 8.68 -10.85 -23.84
CA THR A 46 8.19 -9.72 -24.63
C THR A 46 6.92 -9.17 -23.99
N SER A 47 6.50 -7.99 -24.43
CA SER A 47 5.29 -7.36 -23.94
C SER A 47 4.67 -6.49 -25.03
N SER A 48 3.35 -6.34 -24.99
CA SER A 48 2.61 -5.51 -25.93
C SER A 48 1.52 -4.70 -25.23
N LEU A 49 1.26 -3.51 -25.77
CA LEU A 49 0.11 -2.67 -25.40
C LEU A 49 -0.99 -2.84 -26.45
N GLY A 50 -2.23 -2.91 -25.99
CA GLY A 50 -3.40 -3.12 -26.85
C GLY A 50 -3.66 -4.60 -27.16
N GLU A 51 -4.49 -4.85 -28.16
CA GLU A 51 -4.80 -6.21 -28.61
C GLU A 51 -3.59 -6.85 -29.30
N VAL A 52 -3.34 -8.12 -28.99
CA VAL A 52 -2.23 -8.89 -29.57
C VAL A 52 -2.60 -10.37 -29.59
N SER A 53 -2.24 -11.07 -30.67
CA SER A 53 -2.43 -12.52 -30.77
C SER A 53 -1.24 -13.28 -30.14
N LEU A 54 -1.48 -14.55 -29.79
CA LEU A 54 -0.40 -15.44 -29.33
C LEU A 54 0.70 -15.57 -30.39
N ASP A 55 0.34 -15.72 -31.67
CA ASP A 55 1.32 -15.88 -32.76
C ASP A 55 2.23 -14.64 -32.88
N GLN A 56 1.68 -13.44 -32.71
CA GLN A 56 2.46 -12.20 -32.69
C GLN A 56 3.44 -12.16 -31.52
N LEU A 57 3.01 -12.55 -30.31
CA LEU A 57 3.89 -12.61 -29.13
C LEU A 57 5.01 -13.65 -29.30
N ILE A 58 4.67 -14.83 -29.85
CA ILE A 58 5.65 -15.87 -30.16
C ILE A 58 6.67 -15.34 -31.18
N HIS A 59 6.21 -14.73 -32.27
CA HIS A 59 7.08 -14.15 -33.29
C HIS A 59 8.05 -13.12 -32.68
N GLN A 60 7.53 -12.14 -31.93
CA GLN A 60 8.35 -11.12 -31.26
C GLN A 60 9.38 -11.74 -30.32
N SER A 61 9.00 -12.78 -29.56
CA SER A 61 9.93 -13.46 -28.63
C SER A 61 11.08 -14.21 -29.32
N ARG A 62 11.00 -14.43 -30.64
CA ARG A 62 12.05 -15.09 -31.44
C ARG A 62 13.02 -14.10 -32.08
N GLU A 63 12.68 -12.81 -32.13
CA GLU A 63 13.59 -11.76 -32.62
C GLU A 63 14.80 -11.56 -31.71
N TYR A 64 14.67 -11.92 -30.43
CA TYR A 64 15.75 -11.91 -29.45
C TYR A 64 16.49 -13.26 -29.52
N ASP A 65 17.65 -13.28 -30.19
CA ASP A 65 18.51 -14.43 -30.51
C ASP A 65 19.05 -15.17 -29.26
N GLY A 66 18.17 -15.76 -28.46
CA GLY A 66 18.52 -16.49 -27.23
C GLY A 66 18.93 -15.62 -26.04
N MET A 67 18.77 -14.29 -26.10
CA MET A 67 19.02 -13.38 -24.97
C MET A 67 17.91 -13.49 -23.90
N GLY A 68 17.91 -14.59 -23.16
CA GLY A 68 16.99 -14.83 -22.04
C GLY A 68 17.69 -14.79 -20.67
N THR A 69 16.90 -14.71 -19.61
CA THR A 69 17.40 -14.89 -18.24
C THR A 69 17.36 -16.37 -17.87
N LYS A 70 18.30 -16.84 -17.07
CA LYS A 70 18.30 -18.23 -16.59
C LYS A 70 17.00 -18.56 -15.84
N HIS A 71 16.39 -19.69 -16.21
CA HIS A 71 15.22 -20.28 -15.61
C HIS A 71 15.46 -21.79 -15.48
N ASP A 72 16.08 -22.17 -14.38
CA ASP A 72 16.47 -23.55 -14.01
C ASP A 72 15.58 -24.11 -12.88
N PHE A 73 14.36 -23.59 -12.76
CA PHE A 73 13.37 -23.98 -11.77
C PHE A 73 12.03 -24.31 -12.43
N GLY A 74 11.16 -25.03 -11.73
CA GLY A 74 9.87 -25.48 -12.27
C GLY A 74 8.81 -24.38 -12.37
N PHE A 75 7.72 -24.70 -13.06
CA PHE A 75 6.53 -23.86 -13.15
C PHE A 75 5.60 -24.02 -11.95
N ALA A 76 4.69 -23.06 -11.78
CA ALA A 76 3.53 -23.26 -10.91
C ALA A 76 2.69 -24.44 -11.40
N GLU A 77 2.01 -25.10 -10.47
CA GLU A 77 1.06 -26.17 -10.79
C GLU A 77 -0.04 -25.64 -11.71
N GLY A 78 -0.31 -26.35 -12.82
CA GLY A 78 -1.36 -26.00 -13.77
C GLY A 78 -2.74 -26.04 -13.11
N LYS A 79 -3.34 -24.86 -12.88
CA LYS A 79 -4.64 -24.68 -12.22
C LYS A 79 -5.55 -23.78 -13.02
N LYS A 80 -6.85 -24.01 -12.85
CA LYS A 80 -7.91 -23.16 -13.41
C LYS A 80 -8.77 -22.63 -12.27
N ASP A 81 -8.84 -21.32 -12.14
CA ASP A 81 -9.66 -20.65 -11.13
C ASP A 81 -9.94 -19.21 -11.54
N HIS A 82 -11.12 -18.71 -11.18
CA HIS A 82 -11.61 -17.41 -11.62
C HIS A 82 -12.38 -16.73 -10.50
N LYS A 83 -11.95 -15.52 -10.11
CA LYS A 83 -12.60 -14.74 -9.05
C LYS A 83 -12.93 -13.33 -9.50
N TYR A 84 -14.21 -13.00 -9.56
CA TYR A 84 -14.69 -11.71 -10.04
C TYR A 84 -15.31 -10.90 -8.90
N GLY A 85 -14.72 -9.75 -8.64
CA GLY A 85 -15.19 -8.77 -7.69
C GLY A 85 -16.16 -7.77 -8.30
N LYS A 86 -16.73 -6.95 -7.43
CA LYS A 86 -17.62 -5.84 -7.78
C LYS A 86 -16.93 -4.89 -8.77
N GLN A 87 -17.67 -4.47 -9.80
CA GLN A 87 -17.27 -3.41 -10.71
C GLN A 87 -17.92 -2.10 -10.27
N ILE A 88 -17.21 -0.99 -10.46
CA ILE A 88 -17.65 0.34 -10.02
C ILE A 88 -18.15 1.15 -11.21
N ASP A 89 -19.31 1.81 -11.04
CA ASP A 89 -19.83 2.77 -12.00
C ASP A 89 -19.29 4.18 -11.73
N ASP A 90 -19.42 5.06 -12.72
CA ASP A 90 -18.85 6.41 -12.68
C ASP A 90 -19.73 7.43 -11.96
N LYS A 91 -20.85 7.02 -11.34
CA LYS A 91 -21.77 7.94 -10.67
C LYS A 91 -21.11 8.65 -9.49
N CYS A 92 -20.20 7.98 -8.78
CA CYS A 92 -19.47 8.56 -7.64
C CYS A 92 -18.61 9.78 -8.00
N LEU A 93 -18.31 9.99 -9.28
CA LEU A 93 -17.60 11.17 -9.75
C LEU A 93 -18.38 12.47 -9.54
N SER A 94 -19.72 12.43 -9.51
CA SER A 94 -20.52 13.61 -9.16
C SER A 94 -20.27 14.03 -7.72
N SER A 95 -20.14 13.08 -6.79
CA SER A 95 -19.87 13.37 -5.37
C SER A 95 -18.47 13.94 -5.13
N PHE A 96 -17.48 13.62 -5.97
CA PHE A 96 -16.20 14.35 -5.96
C PHE A 96 -16.38 15.82 -6.35
N THR A 97 -17.14 16.10 -7.42
CA THR A 97 -17.40 17.48 -7.87
C THR A 97 -18.20 18.28 -6.84
N GLU A 98 -19.22 17.67 -6.24
CA GLU A 98 -19.98 18.24 -5.13
C GLU A 98 -19.10 18.52 -3.91
N GLY A 99 -18.19 17.60 -3.58
CA GLY A 99 -17.19 17.75 -2.53
C GLY A 99 -16.28 18.95 -2.74
N LEU A 100 -15.75 19.11 -3.96
CA LEU A 100 -14.94 20.26 -4.32
C LEU A 100 -15.72 21.58 -4.15
N ASN A 101 -16.95 21.63 -4.67
CA ASN A 101 -17.80 22.82 -4.57
C ASN A 101 -18.13 23.16 -3.11
N TYR A 102 -18.44 22.15 -2.32
CA TYR A 102 -18.70 22.29 -0.89
C TYR A 102 -17.48 22.85 -0.15
N LEU A 103 -16.31 22.24 -0.33
CA LEU A 103 -15.06 22.65 0.30
C LEU A 103 -14.66 24.07 -0.13
N SER A 104 -14.70 24.36 -1.43
CA SER A 104 -14.32 25.67 -1.99
C SER A 104 -15.22 26.80 -1.47
N LYS A 105 -16.51 26.53 -1.29
CA LYS A 105 -17.47 27.51 -0.75
C LYS A 105 -17.28 27.74 0.75
N LYS A 106 -17.03 26.67 1.52
CA LYS A 106 -16.91 26.74 2.99
C LYS A 106 -15.56 27.27 3.44
N TYR A 107 -14.48 26.91 2.73
CA TYR A 107 -13.10 27.20 3.09
C TYR A 107 -12.46 28.12 2.05
N SER A 108 -13.00 29.34 1.90
CA SER A 108 -12.56 30.32 0.89
C SER A 108 -11.10 30.74 1.00
N ASP A 109 -10.47 30.52 2.16
CA ASP A 109 -9.04 30.80 2.40
C ASP A 109 -8.11 29.72 1.84
N PHE A 110 -8.67 28.63 1.29
CA PHE A 110 -7.90 27.49 0.77
C PHE A 110 -8.06 27.32 -0.74
N ILE A 111 -7.07 26.66 -1.30
CA ILE A 111 -7.02 26.17 -2.66
C ILE A 111 -7.02 24.64 -2.58
N PHE A 112 -7.94 24.01 -3.29
CA PHE A 112 -8.12 22.57 -3.38
C PHE A 112 -7.71 22.07 -4.77
N SER A 113 -6.90 21.02 -4.79
CA SER A 113 -6.49 20.30 -5.99
C SER A 113 -6.53 18.81 -5.69
N GLY A 114 -6.86 17.98 -6.67
CA GLY A 114 -7.08 16.57 -6.39
C GLY A 114 -7.49 15.76 -7.59
N GLU A 115 -7.75 14.50 -7.34
CA GLU A 115 -8.17 13.54 -8.36
C GLU A 115 -9.16 12.56 -7.74
N CYS A 116 -10.13 12.12 -8.53
CA CYS A 116 -10.95 10.95 -8.25
C CYS A 116 -10.86 10.00 -9.44
N VAL A 117 -10.49 8.76 -9.16
CA VAL A 117 -10.29 7.69 -10.13
C VAL A 117 -11.24 6.55 -9.80
N VAL A 118 -12.19 6.30 -10.69
CA VAL A 118 -12.95 5.06 -10.73
C VAL A 118 -12.19 4.10 -11.61
N SER A 119 -11.74 2.97 -11.05
CA SER A 119 -10.99 1.96 -11.78
C SER A 119 -11.67 0.60 -11.70
N ASN A 120 -11.68 -0.12 -12.82
CA ASN A 120 -12.11 -1.50 -12.96
C ASN A 120 -10.96 -2.25 -13.64
N LYS A 121 -10.37 -3.19 -12.91
CA LYS A 121 -9.21 -3.95 -13.36
C LYS A 121 -9.61 -5.38 -13.63
N TYR A 122 -9.03 -5.95 -14.68
CA TYR A 122 -9.07 -7.39 -14.97
C TYR A 122 -7.63 -7.87 -15.16
N ALA A 123 -7.31 -9.03 -14.61
CA ALA A 123 -6.04 -9.70 -14.83
C ALA A 123 -6.28 -11.17 -15.15
N SER A 124 -5.52 -11.73 -16.09
CA SER A 124 -5.47 -13.16 -16.33
C SER A 124 -4.05 -13.66 -16.59
N LEU A 125 -3.80 -14.90 -16.18
CA LEU A 125 -2.56 -15.60 -16.43
C LEU A 125 -2.89 -16.96 -17.05
N LYS A 126 -2.50 -17.14 -18.31
CA LYS A 126 -2.68 -18.39 -19.06
C LYS A 126 -1.33 -18.97 -19.45
N SER A 127 -1.23 -20.29 -19.57
CA SER A 127 0.03 -20.94 -19.97
C SER A 127 -0.17 -22.20 -20.82
N SER A 128 0.89 -22.63 -21.49
CA SER A 128 0.96 -23.94 -22.16
C SER A 128 0.92 -25.12 -21.19
N TYR A 129 1.33 -24.90 -19.94
CA TYR A 129 1.47 -25.92 -18.91
C TYR A 129 0.27 -25.98 -17.94
N GLY A 130 -0.88 -25.41 -18.33
CA GLY A 130 -2.17 -25.68 -17.69
C GLY A 130 -2.76 -24.59 -16.79
N LEU A 131 -2.08 -23.44 -16.62
CA LEU A 131 -2.68 -22.27 -15.96
C LEU A 131 -3.80 -21.65 -16.80
N ASP A 132 -4.94 -21.38 -16.17
CA ASP A 132 -6.03 -20.52 -16.65
C ASP A 132 -6.63 -19.78 -15.45
N LEU A 133 -5.95 -18.71 -15.03
CA LEU A 133 -6.33 -17.92 -13.86
C LEU A 133 -6.86 -16.57 -14.29
N SER A 134 -7.94 -16.08 -13.68
CA SER A 134 -8.33 -14.68 -13.88
C SER A 134 -9.04 -14.05 -12.69
N THR A 135 -8.87 -12.75 -12.55
CA THR A 135 -9.59 -11.96 -11.57
C THR A 135 -10.02 -10.60 -12.11
N SER A 136 -11.06 -10.03 -11.50
CA SER A 136 -11.41 -8.63 -11.73
C SER A 136 -11.92 -7.98 -10.45
N GLY A 137 -11.92 -6.66 -10.43
CA GLY A 137 -12.54 -5.87 -9.38
C GLY A 137 -12.33 -4.39 -9.62
N GLY A 138 -13.13 -3.58 -8.93
CA GLY A 138 -13.09 -2.14 -9.06
C GLY A 138 -12.92 -1.42 -7.74
N LEU A 139 -12.43 -0.19 -7.83
CA LEU A 139 -12.09 0.65 -6.70
C LEU A 139 -12.22 2.13 -7.09
N ILE A 140 -12.64 2.93 -6.12
CA ILE A 140 -12.66 4.40 -6.14
C ILE A 140 -11.49 4.86 -5.27
N ASP A 141 -10.57 5.59 -5.88
CA ASP A 141 -9.49 6.29 -5.18
C ASP A 141 -9.68 7.78 -5.38
N TRP A 142 -9.70 8.56 -4.31
CA TRP A 142 -9.85 10.01 -4.41
C TRP A 142 -9.11 10.75 -3.31
N TYR A 143 -8.69 11.96 -3.64
CA TYR A 143 -8.11 12.88 -2.67
C TYR A 143 -8.33 14.34 -3.06
N PHE A 144 -8.30 15.23 -2.06
CA PHE A 144 -8.14 16.67 -2.21
C PHE A 144 -6.97 17.14 -1.36
N LEU A 145 -5.89 17.58 -1.99
CA LEU A 145 -4.85 18.38 -1.35
C LEU A 145 -5.42 19.78 -1.10
N TYR A 146 -5.11 20.36 0.06
CA TYR A 146 -5.42 21.75 0.34
C TYR A 146 -4.19 22.57 0.73
N GLN A 147 -4.18 23.81 0.27
CA GLN A 147 -3.16 24.80 0.55
C GLN A 147 -3.85 26.11 0.95
N ARG A 148 -3.43 26.72 2.05
CA ARG A 148 -3.90 28.02 2.49
C ARG A 148 -3.35 29.10 1.57
N LYS A 149 -4.22 30.00 1.10
CA LYS A 149 -3.85 31.13 0.26
C LYS A 149 -2.83 32.02 0.96
N GLY A 150 -1.76 32.36 0.25
CA GLY A 150 -0.67 33.17 0.78
C GLY A 150 0.29 32.43 1.72
N SER A 151 0.08 31.14 2.00
CA SER A 151 1.11 30.33 2.64
C SER A 151 2.27 30.08 1.66
N GLY A 152 3.49 30.01 2.17
CA GLY A 152 4.66 29.55 1.40
C GLY A 152 4.75 28.03 1.29
N ASN A 153 3.80 27.30 1.89
CA ASN A 153 3.77 25.84 1.90
C ASN A 153 3.22 25.32 0.58
N MET A 154 3.72 24.19 0.09
CA MET A 154 3.15 23.52 -1.08
C MET A 154 1.88 22.72 -0.73
N LEU A 155 1.71 22.36 0.54
CA LEU A 155 0.62 21.53 1.05
C LEU A 155 0.43 21.82 2.55
N ASP A 156 -0.81 22.03 2.98
CA ASP A 156 -1.16 22.17 4.41
C ASP A 156 -1.92 20.95 4.95
N GLY A 157 -2.40 20.08 4.07
CA GLY A 157 -3.02 18.80 4.41
C GLY A 157 -3.85 18.27 3.25
N TYR A 158 -4.56 17.17 3.45
CA TYR A 158 -5.40 16.58 2.43
C TYR A 158 -6.60 15.80 2.99
N PHE A 159 -7.61 15.64 2.15
CA PHE A 159 -8.70 14.69 2.30
C PHE A 159 -8.42 13.50 1.40
N PHE A 160 -8.79 12.30 1.80
CA PHE A 160 -8.63 11.11 0.96
C PHE A 160 -9.62 10.01 1.31
N GLY A 161 -9.80 9.06 0.40
CA GLY A 161 -10.55 7.83 0.62
C GLY A 161 -10.29 6.80 -0.47
N LEU A 162 -10.49 5.53 -0.12
CA LEU A 162 -10.25 4.39 -0.99
C LEU A 162 -11.35 3.35 -0.76
N ASN A 163 -12.28 3.20 -1.70
CA ASN A 163 -13.54 2.48 -1.45
C ASN A 163 -14.09 1.73 -2.66
N ASP A 164 -14.95 0.75 -2.41
CA ASP A 164 -15.72 0.05 -3.45
C ASP A 164 -17.15 0.62 -3.61
N SER A 165 -17.44 1.75 -2.98
CA SER A 165 -18.73 2.45 -3.02
C SER A 165 -18.58 3.95 -2.75
N ASP A 166 -19.55 4.73 -3.19
CA ASP A 166 -19.51 6.19 -3.03
C ASP A 166 -19.79 6.60 -1.58
N ASN A 167 -18.75 7.12 -0.93
CA ASN A 167 -18.84 7.73 0.39
C ASN A 167 -18.08 9.07 0.46
N ILE A 168 -17.73 9.68 -0.69
CA ILE A 168 -16.80 10.81 -0.78
C ILE A 168 -17.22 11.95 0.14
N MET A 169 -18.49 12.37 0.05
CA MET A 169 -19.03 13.46 0.86
C MET A 169 -19.01 13.13 2.36
N ALA A 170 -19.35 11.91 2.76
CA ALA A 170 -19.32 11.50 4.16
C ALA A 170 -17.88 11.51 4.70
N SER A 171 -16.94 10.98 3.92
CA SER A 171 -15.52 10.97 4.26
C SER A 171 -14.92 12.38 4.34
N ILE A 172 -15.32 13.31 3.45
CA ILE A 172 -14.98 14.73 3.59
C ILE A 172 -15.44 15.27 4.94
N LYS A 173 -16.72 15.07 5.30
CA LYS A 173 -17.29 15.55 6.57
C LYS A 173 -16.54 15.02 7.79
N ASN A 174 -16.19 13.74 7.79
CA ASN A 174 -15.47 13.09 8.89
C ASN A 174 -14.05 13.65 9.07
N GLN A 175 -13.46 14.20 8.00
CA GLN A 175 -12.09 14.73 7.99
C GLN A 175 -12.04 16.26 8.18
N GLU A 176 -13.16 16.99 8.15
CA GLU A 176 -13.19 18.46 8.22
C GLU A 176 -12.51 19.05 9.47
N LYS A 177 -12.45 18.29 10.56
CA LYS A 177 -11.76 18.73 11.78
C LYS A 177 -10.29 19.10 11.51
N PHE A 178 -9.63 18.42 10.58
CA PHE A 178 -8.21 18.62 10.27
C PHE A 178 -7.95 19.95 9.55
N ILE A 179 -8.76 20.32 8.56
CA ILE A 179 -8.66 21.63 7.92
C ILE A 179 -9.05 22.77 8.89
N ASN A 180 -10.02 22.54 9.78
CA ASN A 180 -10.39 23.53 10.80
C ASN A 180 -9.23 23.81 11.78
N ALA A 181 -8.37 22.81 12.04
CA ALA A 181 -7.19 22.98 12.88
C ALA A 181 -6.05 23.76 12.20
N SER A 182 -6.11 23.96 10.88
CA SER A 182 -5.04 24.62 10.10
C SER A 182 -4.80 26.09 10.48
N PHE A 183 -5.69 26.69 11.27
CA PHE A 183 -5.57 28.08 11.72
C PHE A 183 -4.86 28.25 13.07
N LYS A 184 -4.51 27.15 13.74
CA LYS A 184 -3.88 27.17 15.06
C LYS A 184 -2.72 26.19 15.11
N THR A 185 -1.53 26.70 15.40
CA THR A 185 -0.37 25.88 15.75
C THR A 185 -0.33 25.69 17.27
N SER A 186 -0.33 24.45 17.71
CA SER A 186 -0.16 24.06 19.11
C SER A 186 1.32 24.12 19.50
N LYS A 187 1.56 24.44 20.78
CA LYS A 187 2.92 24.40 21.35
C LYS A 187 3.14 23.06 22.03
N ILE A 188 4.29 22.45 21.75
CA ILE A 188 4.84 21.30 22.45
C ILE A 188 6.34 21.54 22.63
N ASP A 189 6.94 20.91 23.63
CA ASP A 189 8.39 20.89 23.81
C ASP A 189 8.99 19.64 23.15
N SER A 190 10.30 19.61 22.97
CA SER A 190 10.96 18.36 22.59
C SER A 190 10.86 17.35 23.72
N GLY A 191 10.61 16.09 23.40
CA GLY A 191 10.38 15.07 24.42
C GLY A 191 9.86 13.77 23.84
N LYS A 192 9.30 12.93 24.70
CA LYS A 192 8.67 11.68 24.29
C LYS A 192 7.16 11.83 24.24
N TYR A 193 6.58 11.46 23.12
CA TYR A 193 5.14 11.53 22.91
C TYR A 193 4.63 10.27 22.22
N PRO A 194 3.40 9.83 22.54
CA PRO A 194 2.64 8.94 21.66
C PRO A 194 2.48 9.57 20.28
N VAL A 195 2.90 8.83 19.26
CA VAL A 195 2.79 9.23 17.85
C VAL A 195 2.05 8.13 17.07
N LEU A 196 1.14 8.55 16.21
CA LEU A 196 0.48 7.75 15.19
C LEU A 196 0.93 8.23 13.82
N PHE A 197 1.51 7.35 13.00
CA PHE A 197 1.71 7.61 11.57
C PHE A 197 0.47 7.15 10.80
N ILE A 198 -0.01 7.98 9.86
CA ILE A 198 -1.10 7.55 8.98
C ILE A 198 -0.63 6.60 7.86
N ASP A 199 0.69 6.56 7.60
CA ASP A 199 1.38 5.54 6.81
C ASP A 199 2.59 5.02 7.59
N GLU A 200 2.48 3.79 8.10
CA GLU A 200 3.51 3.13 8.89
C GLU A 200 4.63 2.49 8.07
N LYS A 201 4.43 2.30 6.76
CA LYS A 201 5.34 1.49 5.92
C LYS A 201 6.78 2.01 5.91
N PRO A 202 7.04 3.33 5.81
CA PRO A 202 8.41 3.84 5.90
C PRO A 202 9.10 3.47 7.22
N THR A 203 8.37 3.53 8.34
CA THR A 203 8.89 3.22 9.68
C THR A 203 9.25 1.73 9.84
N ILE A 204 8.54 0.82 9.17
CA ILE A 204 8.78 -0.63 9.25
C ILE A 204 9.55 -1.20 8.05
N LYS A 205 10.09 -0.35 7.16
CA LYS A 205 10.75 -0.78 5.91
C LYS A 205 11.81 -1.85 6.12
N LYS A 206 12.75 -1.68 7.06
CA LYS A 206 13.82 -2.67 7.34
C LYS A 206 13.27 -3.99 7.90
N LEU A 207 12.13 -3.96 8.59
CA LEU A 207 11.42 -5.18 9.00
C LEU A 207 10.83 -5.90 7.78
N LEU A 208 10.21 -5.18 6.85
CA LEU A 208 9.68 -5.77 5.60
C LEU A 208 10.79 -6.43 4.79
N GLU A 209 11.95 -5.80 4.68
CA GLU A 209 13.12 -6.40 4.03
C GLU A 209 13.55 -7.73 4.69
N SER A 210 13.31 -7.88 5.99
CA SER A 210 13.62 -9.11 6.73
C SER A 210 12.69 -10.27 6.46
N PHE A 211 11.50 -9.99 5.90
CA PHE A 211 10.57 -11.03 5.49
C PHE A 211 10.90 -11.62 4.12
N GLN A 212 11.82 -11.02 3.35
CA GLN A 212 12.19 -11.55 2.03
C GLN A 212 13.17 -12.72 2.19
N VAL A 213 12.81 -13.90 1.67
CA VAL A 213 13.62 -15.12 1.89
C VAL A 213 15.05 -15.00 1.36
N ASN A 214 15.27 -14.30 0.25
CA ASN A 214 16.62 -14.06 -0.27
C ASN A 214 17.46 -13.24 0.71
N LYS A 215 16.93 -12.11 1.21
CA LYS A 215 17.64 -11.27 2.19
C LYS A 215 17.91 -12.04 3.48
N TYR A 216 16.94 -12.82 3.95
CA TYR A 216 17.10 -13.63 5.16
C TYR A 216 18.14 -14.74 5.00
N LYS A 217 18.09 -15.52 3.91
CA LYS A 217 19.00 -16.64 3.67
C LYS A 217 20.41 -16.21 3.32
N GLU A 218 20.58 -15.01 2.77
CA GLU A 218 21.88 -14.43 2.41
C GLU A 218 22.51 -13.59 3.53
N ASN A 219 21.92 -13.60 4.73
CA ASN A 219 22.36 -12.80 5.89
C ASN A 219 22.38 -11.29 5.64
N ALA A 220 21.49 -10.79 4.77
CA ALA A 220 21.37 -9.37 4.43
C ALA A 220 20.19 -8.68 5.14
N SER A 221 19.42 -9.39 5.97
CA SER A 221 18.30 -8.80 6.71
C SER A 221 18.64 -8.37 8.14
N LEU A 222 17.83 -7.47 8.73
CA LEU A 222 18.01 -7.00 10.11
C LEU A 222 17.79 -8.14 11.14
N TYR A 223 16.80 -9.00 10.89
CA TYR A 223 16.38 -10.05 11.82
C TYR A 223 16.81 -11.47 11.37
N ASN A 224 18.01 -11.62 10.79
CA ASN A 224 18.54 -12.93 10.41
C ASN A 224 18.60 -13.89 11.61
N GLY A 225 18.25 -15.15 11.39
CA GLY A 225 18.26 -16.19 12.44
C GLY A 225 17.15 -16.06 13.48
N GLN A 226 16.28 -15.05 13.38
CA GLN A 226 15.20 -14.79 14.34
C GLN A 226 13.85 -15.36 13.90
N LEU A 227 13.80 -16.14 12.81
CA LEU A 227 12.58 -16.86 12.46
C LEU A 227 12.16 -17.73 13.66
N ASP A 228 10.86 -17.77 13.90
CA ASP A 228 10.22 -18.39 15.05
C ASP A 228 10.46 -17.75 16.43
N GLN A 229 11.21 -16.65 16.53
CA GLN A 229 11.45 -15.94 17.79
C GLN A 229 10.41 -14.85 18.04
N LYS A 230 10.14 -14.59 19.32
CA LYS A 230 9.35 -13.42 19.72
C LYS A 230 10.22 -12.16 19.60
N LEU A 231 9.85 -11.26 18.70
CA LEU A 231 10.53 -9.99 18.48
C LEU A 231 9.80 -8.82 19.12
N PHE A 232 8.47 -8.85 19.10
CA PHE A 232 7.62 -7.69 19.39
C PHE A 232 6.54 -7.99 20.43
N ASP A 233 5.76 -6.97 20.76
CA ASP A 233 4.59 -7.13 21.64
C ASP A 233 3.57 -8.11 21.03
N THR A 234 2.87 -8.85 21.88
CA THR A 234 1.89 -9.86 21.44
C THR A 234 0.69 -9.29 20.70
N LYS A 235 0.41 -7.98 20.81
CA LYS A 235 -0.60 -7.29 20.00
C LYS A 235 -0.22 -7.25 18.52
N VAL A 236 1.07 -7.25 18.20
CA VAL A 236 1.57 -7.06 16.83
C VAL A 236 1.28 -8.26 15.97
N ASN A 237 0.49 -8.04 14.93
CA ASN A 237 0.20 -9.01 13.89
C ASN A 237 0.32 -8.29 12.53
N ILE A 238 1.31 -8.70 11.75
CA ILE A 238 1.61 -8.13 10.42
C ILE A 238 1.48 -9.27 9.42
N PHE A 239 0.74 -9.05 8.35
CA PHE A 239 0.51 -10.08 7.34
C PHE A 239 0.58 -9.51 5.93
N ASP A 240 1.01 -10.35 5.00
CA ASP A 240 0.86 -10.08 3.58
C ASP A 240 -0.50 -10.57 3.12
N SER A 241 -1.35 -9.64 2.69
CA SER A 241 -2.76 -9.90 2.39
C SER A 241 -2.92 -10.95 1.29
N GLY A 242 -3.87 -11.86 1.51
CA GLY A 242 -4.36 -12.81 0.51
C GLY A 242 -5.35 -12.17 -0.46
N TYR A 243 -6.42 -12.89 -0.80
CA TYR A 243 -7.54 -12.36 -1.57
C TYR A 243 -8.53 -11.67 -0.63
N ASP A 244 -8.63 -10.35 -0.72
CA ASP A 244 -9.55 -9.56 0.09
C ASP A 244 -10.28 -8.50 -0.76
N PRO A 245 -11.43 -8.87 -1.35
CA PRO A 245 -12.30 -7.95 -2.07
C PRO A 245 -12.79 -6.76 -1.27
N SER A 246 -12.92 -6.88 0.05
CA SER A 246 -13.48 -5.83 0.92
C SER A 246 -12.59 -4.59 1.04
N SER A 247 -11.31 -4.74 0.67
CA SER A 247 -10.30 -3.68 0.70
C SER A 247 -9.70 -3.39 -0.69
N GLY A 248 -10.35 -3.88 -1.75
CA GLY A 248 -9.89 -3.70 -3.12
C GLY A 248 -8.75 -4.62 -3.58
N ASN A 249 -8.37 -5.63 -2.79
CA ASN A 249 -7.33 -6.59 -3.16
C ASN A 249 -7.93 -7.85 -3.79
N TYR A 250 -8.05 -7.85 -5.12
CA TYR A 250 -8.62 -8.97 -5.87
C TYR A 250 -7.58 -10.00 -6.35
N MET A 251 -6.28 -9.84 -6.04
CA MET A 251 -5.22 -10.68 -6.61
C MET A 251 -4.98 -11.98 -5.81
N PHE A 252 -5.70 -13.05 -6.14
CA PHE A 252 -5.53 -14.35 -5.47
C PHE A 252 -4.37 -15.22 -6.00
N PHE A 253 -3.70 -14.81 -7.07
CA PHE A 253 -2.52 -15.49 -7.63
C PHE A 253 -1.40 -14.48 -7.89
N ASP A 254 -0.15 -14.96 -7.88
CA ASP A 254 1.01 -14.13 -8.22
C ASP A 254 1.32 -14.13 -9.72
N GLY A 255 2.34 -13.37 -10.13
CA GLY A 255 2.78 -13.24 -11.51
C GLY A 255 3.37 -14.50 -12.15
N GLU A 256 3.50 -15.58 -11.38
CA GLU A 256 3.98 -16.89 -11.81
C GLU A 256 2.89 -17.97 -11.82
N GLY A 257 1.71 -17.65 -11.27
CA GLY A 257 0.55 -18.55 -11.21
C GLY A 257 0.42 -19.30 -9.89
N THR A 258 1.19 -18.94 -8.87
CA THR A 258 1.04 -19.50 -7.53
C THR A 258 -0.19 -18.88 -6.85
N ILE A 259 -1.20 -19.70 -6.57
CA ILE A 259 -2.43 -19.28 -5.88
C ILE A 259 -2.17 -19.14 -4.38
N ARG A 260 -2.58 -18.00 -3.81
CA ARG A 260 -2.68 -17.75 -2.37
C ARG A 260 -3.89 -16.84 -2.10
N GLU A 261 -4.92 -17.44 -1.50
CA GLU A 261 -6.13 -16.75 -1.04
C GLU A 261 -6.03 -16.30 0.41
N GLU A 262 -5.32 -17.05 1.24
CA GLU A 262 -5.19 -16.78 2.68
C GLU A 262 -4.10 -15.74 2.98
N ASP A 263 -4.27 -15.02 4.08
CA ASP A 263 -3.26 -14.11 4.60
C ASP A 263 -2.00 -14.88 5.06
N LEU A 264 -0.84 -14.38 4.66
CA LEU A 264 0.44 -14.89 5.13
C LEU A 264 0.92 -14.03 6.31
N TYR A 265 0.79 -14.55 7.53
CA TYR A 265 1.30 -13.86 8.72
C TYR A 265 2.83 -13.81 8.72
N LEU A 266 3.38 -12.61 8.65
CA LEU A 266 4.82 -12.32 8.72
C LEU A 266 5.25 -12.18 10.18
N ILE A 267 4.47 -11.42 10.96
CA ILE A 267 4.50 -11.42 12.43
C ILE A 267 3.15 -11.93 12.93
N LYS A 268 3.16 -12.92 13.81
CA LYS A 268 1.96 -13.46 14.46
C LYS A 268 2.12 -13.39 15.97
N ASN A 269 1.29 -12.61 16.64
CA ASN A 269 1.37 -12.36 18.09
C ASN A 269 2.79 -11.96 18.56
N GLY A 270 3.42 -11.03 17.85
CA GLY A 270 4.78 -10.54 18.13
C GLY A 270 5.92 -11.50 17.73
N LYS A 271 5.60 -12.69 17.22
CA LYS A 271 6.58 -13.70 16.78
C LYS A 271 6.85 -13.59 15.28
N PHE A 272 8.12 -13.62 14.88
CA PHE A 272 8.52 -13.72 13.47
C PHE A 272 8.09 -15.08 12.93
N ASN A 273 7.07 -15.08 12.06
CA ASN A 273 6.31 -16.27 11.71
C ASN A 273 6.68 -16.83 10.32
N SER A 274 6.82 -15.97 9.31
CA SER A 274 7.02 -16.43 7.92
C SER A 274 7.91 -15.50 7.10
N LEU A 275 8.51 -16.07 6.08
CA LEU A 275 9.18 -15.36 4.99
C LEU A 275 8.30 -15.44 3.73
N ILE A 276 8.38 -14.43 2.86
CA ILE A 276 7.83 -14.49 1.50
C ILE A 276 8.83 -15.16 0.56
N SER A 277 8.32 -15.95 -0.39
CA SER A 277 9.09 -16.63 -1.43
C SER A 277 8.32 -16.69 -2.75
N ASP A 278 9.07 -16.76 -3.85
CA ASP A 278 8.61 -17.02 -5.21
C ASP A 278 9.16 -18.38 -5.71
N LEU A 279 8.89 -18.76 -6.96
CA LEU A 279 9.35 -20.06 -7.50
C LEU A 279 10.88 -20.14 -7.65
N ARG A 280 11.53 -19.03 -7.97
CA ARG A 280 13.00 -18.95 -8.07
C ARG A 280 13.65 -19.23 -6.72
N ASN A 281 13.17 -18.56 -5.68
CA ASN A 281 13.70 -18.70 -4.32
C ASN A 281 13.34 -20.04 -3.70
N GLN A 282 12.18 -20.62 -4.07
CA GLN A 282 11.84 -21.99 -3.72
C GLN A 282 12.92 -22.97 -4.20
N ALA A 283 13.32 -22.90 -5.47
CA ALA A 283 14.36 -23.75 -6.00
C ALA A 283 15.74 -23.45 -5.38
N LYS A 284 16.08 -22.17 -5.22
CA LYS A 284 17.40 -21.75 -4.69
C LYS A 284 17.61 -22.14 -3.23
N PHE A 285 16.59 -22.00 -2.39
CA PHE A 285 16.70 -22.14 -0.93
C PHE A 285 15.94 -23.34 -0.35
N ASN A 286 15.33 -24.17 -1.20
CA ASN A 286 14.52 -25.33 -0.82
C ASN A 286 13.41 -24.96 0.19
N VAL A 287 12.65 -23.91 -0.15
CA VAL A 287 11.48 -23.42 0.59
C VAL A 287 10.24 -23.52 -0.29
N SER A 288 9.04 -23.47 0.27
CA SER A 288 7.82 -23.37 -0.56
C SER A 288 7.58 -21.93 -1.02
N SER A 289 7.18 -21.74 -2.27
CA SER A 289 6.65 -20.47 -2.76
C SER A 289 5.42 -20.07 -1.93
N THR A 290 5.33 -18.80 -1.59
CA THR A 290 4.22 -18.23 -0.83
C THR A 290 3.31 -17.38 -1.72
N GLY A 291 3.48 -17.45 -3.04
CA GLY A 291 2.73 -16.64 -3.99
C GLY A 291 3.14 -15.17 -3.97
N ASN A 292 4.45 -14.92 -3.99
CA ASN A 292 5.04 -13.58 -3.93
C ASN A 292 5.93 -13.26 -5.15
N GLY A 293 5.82 -14.04 -6.24
CA GLY A 293 6.44 -13.72 -7.52
C GLY A 293 5.68 -12.59 -8.21
N SER A 294 5.98 -11.33 -7.87
CA SER A 294 5.34 -10.16 -8.48
C SER A 294 5.80 -9.96 -9.92
N ARG A 295 4.86 -9.69 -10.82
CA ARG A 295 5.13 -9.46 -12.24
C ARG A 295 4.24 -8.35 -12.79
N ILE A 296 4.86 -7.43 -13.51
CA ILE A 296 4.14 -6.50 -14.40
C ILE A 296 4.38 -6.89 -15.85
N TYR A 297 3.50 -6.42 -16.75
CA TYR A 297 3.49 -6.86 -18.15
C TYR A 297 4.84 -6.75 -18.87
N ASN A 298 5.64 -5.71 -18.58
CA ASN A 298 6.90 -5.39 -19.26
C ASN A 298 8.17 -5.62 -18.41
N ARG A 299 8.07 -6.32 -17.28
CA ARG A 299 9.25 -6.68 -16.46
C ARG A 299 9.21 -8.14 -16.02
N GLY A 300 10.39 -8.67 -15.73
CA GLY A 300 10.53 -10.01 -15.17
C GLY A 300 9.91 -10.10 -13.77
N VAL A 301 9.89 -11.32 -13.24
CA VAL A 301 9.39 -11.58 -11.89
C VAL A 301 10.39 -11.07 -10.85
N SER A 302 9.86 -10.40 -9.83
CA SER A 302 10.57 -10.00 -8.62
C SER A 302 9.83 -10.47 -7.38
N LEU A 303 10.55 -10.81 -6.32
CA LEU A 303 9.97 -11.11 -5.02
C LEU A 303 9.40 -9.83 -4.38
N ASP A 304 8.10 -9.77 -4.15
CA ASP A 304 7.45 -8.63 -3.51
C ASP A 304 6.17 -9.03 -2.75
N PHE A 305 5.71 -8.16 -1.86
CA PHE A 305 4.46 -8.34 -1.11
C PHE A 305 3.24 -8.13 -2.00
N LYS A 306 2.14 -8.85 -1.73
CA LYS A 306 0.84 -8.57 -2.36
C LYS A 306 0.18 -7.33 -1.76
N GLY A 307 0.31 -7.16 -0.44
CA GLY A 307 -0.23 -6.02 0.30
C GLY A 307 -0.05 -6.21 1.81
N VAL A 308 1.00 -5.61 2.38
CA VAL A 308 1.28 -5.68 3.81
C VAL A 308 0.23 -4.92 4.61
N ARG A 309 -0.25 -5.54 5.70
CA ARG A 309 -1.26 -4.98 6.60
C ARG A 309 -0.93 -5.22 8.07
N ILE A 310 -1.41 -4.29 8.89
CA ILE A 310 -1.41 -4.42 10.35
C ILE A 310 -2.80 -4.84 10.79
N LYS A 311 -2.89 -5.95 11.51
CA LYS A 311 -4.19 -6.45 12.01
C LYS A 311 -4.82 -5.43 12.96
N LYS A 312 -6.10 -5.13 12.72
CA LYS A 312 -6.93 -4.27 13.57
C LYS A 312 -7.02 -4.82 15.00
N GLY A 313 -6.88 -3.93 15.98
CA GLY A 313 -7.08 -4.22 17.40
C GLY A 313 -8.54 -4.08 17.83
N ASN A 314 -8.78 -3.70 19.08
CA ASN A 314 -10.11 -3.74 19.70
C ASN A 314 -10.74 -2.37 19.96
N SER A 315 -9.96 -1.29 19.93
CA SER A 315 -10.44 0.08 20.21
C SER A 315 -10.07 1.02 19.08
N THR A 316 -10.95 1.96 18.74
CA THR A 316 -10.63 2.95 17.69
C THR A 316 -9.45 3.83 18.10
N TRP A 317 -8.68 4.32 17.13
CA TRP A 317 -7.51 5.15 17.44
C TRP A 317 -7.89 6.37 18.29
N ASN A 318 -9.05 6.98 17.98
CA ASN A 318 -9.54 8.13 18.72
C ASN A 318 -9.89 7.77 20.18
N ASN A 319 -10.42 6.57 20.44
CA ASN A 319 -10.70 6.11 21.79
C ASN A 319 -9.42 5.78 22.57
N ILE A 320 -8.39 5.22 21.92
CA ILE A 320 -7.10 4.94 22.54
C ILE A 320 -6.48 6.25 23.07
N ILE A 321 -6.52 7.32 22.26
CA ILE A 321 -5.86 8.59 22.62
C ILE A 321 -6.66 9.46 23.60
N LYS A 322 -7.92 9.13 23.93
CA LYS A 322 -8.73 9.88 24.92
C LYS A 322 -8.11 9.94 26.30
N ASN A 323 -7.42 8.87 26.70
CA ASN A 323 -6.75 8.77 28.00
C ASN A 323 -5.29 9.24 27.95
N ILE A 324 -4.85 9.77 26.80
CA ILE A 324 -3.48 10.23 26.60
C ILE A 324 -3.47 11.76 26.66
N PRO A 325 -2.67 12.38 27.56
CA PRO A 325 -2.64 13.83 27.70
C PRO A 325 -2.28 14.57 26.41
N ILE A 326 -1.32 14.05 25.64
CA ILE A 326 -0.90 14.58 24.34
C ILE A 326 -0.58 13.40 23.42
N CYS A 327 -1.19 13.36 22.24
CA CYS A 327 -0.84 12.45 21.15
C CYS A 327 -0.61 13.24 19.86
N ILE A 328 0.36 12.82 19.05
CA ILE A 328 0.70 13.45 17.79
C ILE A 328 0.29 12.54 16.64
N ILE A 329 -0.52 13.05 15.73
CA ILE A 329 -0.80 12.39 14.47
C ILE A 329 0.18 12.95 13.44
N ALA A 330 1.14 12.12 13.01
CA ALA A 330 2.04 12.42 11.90
C ALA A 330 1.31 12.14 10.58
N PHE A 331 0.74 13.20 10.00
CA PHE A 331 -0.15 13.13 8.85
C PHE A 331 0.62 13.19 7.53
N VAL A 332 1.59 14.09 7.40
CA VAL A 332 2.59 14.05 6.31
C VAL A 332 3.95 13.96 6.95
N ALA A 333 4.62 12.83 6.76
CA ALA A 333 5.97 12.58 7.24
C ALA A 333 6.80 11.98 6.10
N ALA A 334 7.68 12.78 5.51
CA ALA A 334 8.43 12.42 4.32
C ALA A 334 9.89 12.88 4.40
N GLY A 335 10.79 12.20 3.69
CA GLY A 335 12.22 12.54 3.66
C GLY A 335 13.05 11.92 4.79
N GLY A 336 12.44 11.06 5.62
CA GLY A 336 13.14 10.21 6.57
C GLY A 336 13.66 8.92 5.95
N ASP A 337 14.55 8.23 6.67
CA ASP A 337 15.02 6.89 6.32
C ASP A 337 15.40 6.10 7.58
N SER A 338 15.63 4.80 7.39
CA SER A 338 16.13 3.90 8.42
C SER A 338 17.60 3.56 8.21
N ASN A 339 18.36 3.40 9.29
CA ASN A 339 19.69 2.80 9.22
C ASN A 339 19.64 1.27 9.30
N ASP A 340 20.79 0.62 9.22
CA ASP A 340 20.91 -0.85 9.25
C ASP A 340 20.63 -1.47 10.63
N PHE A 341 20.50 -0.64 11.68
CA PHE A 341 20.08 -1.06 13.02
C PHE A 341 18.56 -0.94 13.24
N GLY A 342 17.80 -0.51 12.21
CA GLY A 342 16.36 -0.32 12.30
C GLY A 342 15.95 0.93 13.07
N GLU A 343 16.86 1.88 13.29
CA GLU A 343 16.53 3.23 13.77
C GLU A 343 15.96 4.05 12.61
N TYR A 344 14.88 4.78 12.86
CA TYR A 344 14.14 5.56 11.89
C TYR A 344 13.99 7.00 12.37
N SER A 345 14.22 7.96 11.47
CA SER A 345 14.04 9.39 11.72
C SER A 345 13.37 10.03 10.53
N THR A 346 12.32 10.81 10.75
CA THR A 346 11.59 11.50 9.67
C THR A 346 11.11 12.89 10.11
N PRO A 347 11.23 13.92 9.27
CA PRO A 347 10.56 15.18 9.53
C PRO A 347 9.06 15.03 9.25
N VAL A 348 8.24 15.71 10.04
CA VAL A 348 6.78 15.76 9.89
C VAL A 348 6.41 17.13 9.35
N GLN A 349 5.97 17.18 8.10
CA GLN A 349 5.55 18.40 7.41
C GLN A 349 4.15 18.84 7.83
N VAL A 350 3.25 17.88 8.07
CA VAL A 350 1.89 18.13 8.57
C VAL A 350 1.65 17.19 9.73
N GLY A 351 1.46 17.74 10.92
CA GLY A 351 1.13 16.98 12.12
C GLY A 351 -0.01 17.63 12.87
N TYR A 352 -0.75 16.84 13.65
CA TYR A 352 -1.83 17.33 14.51
C TYR A 352 -1.58 16.93 15.96
N ILE A 353 -1.80 17.87 16.87
CA ILE A 353 -1.74 17.65 18.31
C ILE A 353 -3.15 17.36 18.81
N PHE A 354 -3.31 16.22 19.48
CA PHE A 354 -4.51 15.86 20.22
C PHE A 354 -4.24 15.92 21.71
N LYS A 355 -5.18 16.47 22.48
CA LYS A 355 -5.14 16.51 23.95
C LYS A 355 -6.36 15.76 24.49
N TYR A 356 -6.12 14.65 25.18
CA TYR A 356 -7.20 13.78 25.69
C TYR A 356 -8.23 13.42 24.62
N GLY A 357 -7.77 13.09 23.41
CA GLY A 357 -8.60 12.73 22.26
C GLY A 357 -9.27 13.89 21.53
N GLU A 358 -9.11 15.13 21.97
CA GLU A 358 -9.62 16.31 21.29
C GLU A 358 -8.52 16.99 20.45
N LEU A 359 -8.84 17.35 19.21
CA LEU A 359 -7.91 18.02 18.30
C LEU A 359 -7.62 19.44 18.79
N ASP A 360 -6.38 19.71 19.18
CA ASP A 360 -5.94 21.01 19.71
C ASP A 360 -5.48 21.96 18.60
N GLY A 361 -4.75 21.46 17.59
CA GLY A 361 -4.17 22.28 16.52
C GLY A 361 -3.11 21.53 15.71
N LEU A 362 -2.47 22.23 14.77
CA LEU A 362 -1.29 21.73 14.06
C LEU A 362 -0.11 21.56 15.01
N ALA A 363 0.68 20.52 14.82
CA ALA A 363 2.01 20.42 15.41
C ALA A 363 2.92 21.53 14.83
N PRO A 364 3.91 22.03 15.59
CA PRO A 364 5.00 22.79 14.99
C PRO A 364 5.80 21.88 14.04
N GLN A 365 6.78 22.44 13.32
CA GLN A 365 7.70 21.60 12.57
C GLN A 365 8.46 20.71 13.55
N ILE A 366 8.36 19.40 13.35
CA ILE A 366 8.99 18.41 14.23
C ILE A 366 9.73 17.35 13.43
N THR A 367 10.67 16.71 14.10
CA THR A 367 11.30 15.47 13.67
C THR A 367 10.90 14.37 14.65
N VAL A 368 10.43 13.23 14.12
CA VAL A 368 10.08 12.05 14.92
C VAL A 368 11.15 10.99 14.75
N LYS A 369 11.58 10.38 15.85
CA LYS A 369 12.60 9.33 15.90
C LYS A 369 12.13 8.12 16.70
N THR A 370 12.43 6.94 16.18
CA THR A 370 12.17 5.67 16.86
C THR A 370 13.12 4.57 16.36
N SER A 371 12.98 3.36 16.86
CA SER A 371 13.51 2.15 16.23
C SER A 371 12.40 1.12 16.10
N ILE A 372 12.53 0.17 15.17
CA ILE A 372 11.50 -0.88 14.96
C ILE A 372 11.21 -1.64 16.26
N ASP A 373 12.25 -2.00 17.02
CA ASP A 373 12.13 -2.74 18.29
C ASP A 373 11.38 -1.94 19.36
N ASN A 374 11.58 -0.62 19.42
CA ASN A 374 10.82 0.23 20.33
C ASN A 374 9.38 0.41 19.82
N TYR A 375 9.24 0.75 18.54
CA TYR A 375 7.98 1.09 17.87
C TYR A 375 6.94 -0.03 18.00
N LEU A 376 7.34 -1.27 17.74
CA LEU A 376 6.49 -2.46 17.78
C LEU A 376 6.62 -3.26 19.09
N GLY A 377 7.60 -2.93 19.94
CA GLY A 377 7.88 -3.61 21.19
C GLY A 377 7.50 -2.75 22.40
N LYS A 378 8.50 -2.39 23.22
CA LYS A 378 8.28 -1.83 24.55
C LYS A 378 7.58 -0.46 24.58
N ASN A 379 7.62 0.31 23.49
CA ASN A 379 6.95 1.61 23.42
C ASN A 379 5.56 1.53 22.76
N LEU A 380 5.16 0.35 22.27
CA LEU A 380 3.83 0.15 21.70
C LEU A 380 2.77 0.40 22.77
N ILE A 381 1.90 1.36 22.51
CA ILE A 381 0.75 1.66 23.38
C ILE A 381 -0.39 0.73 22.98
N ASP A 382 -0.83 0.86 21.73
CA ASP A 382 -1.88 -0.01 21.19
C ASP A 382 -1.91 0.01 19.65
N ILE A 383 -2.71 -0.90 19.07
CA ILE A 383 -3.06 -0.93 17.65
C ILE A 383 -4.56 -0.75 17.54
N SER A 384 -5.02 0.21 16.74
CA SER A 384 -6.43 0.53 16.66
C SER A 384 -7.26 -0.49 15.88
N SER A 385 -8.56 -0.53 16.17
CA SER A 385 -9.56 -1.35 15.48
C SER A 385 -9.98 -0.79 14.11
N ASP A 386 -9.60 0.45 13.81
CA ASP A 386 -9.86 1.18 12.59
C ASP A 386 -8.56 1.73 12.00
N GLY A 387 -8.55 2.03 10.71
CA GLY A 387 -7.47 2.83 10.14
C GLY A 387 -7.67 4.32 10.45
N PHE A 388 -6.76 5.16 9.97
CA PHE A 388 -6.83 6.59 10.27
C PHE A 388 -8.12 7.22 9.72
N VAL A 389 -8.48 6.83 8.49
CA VAL A 389 -9.84 6.92 7.96
C VAL A 389 -10.47 5.54 7.96
N GLU A 390 -11.79 5.48 8.12
CA GLU A 390 -12.57 4.25 8.40
C GLU A 390 -12.30 3.12 7.39
N ASP A 391 -12.11 3.49 6.12
CA ASP A 391 -11.98 2.57 5.00
C ASP A 391 -10.58 1.96 4.85
N MET A 392 -9.61 2.41 5.65
CA MET A 392 -8.26 1.84 5.60
C MET A 392 -8.25 0.42 6.21
N PRO A 393 -7.59 -0.55 5.54
CA PRO A 393 -7.65 -1.96 5.95
C PRO A 393 -6.73 -2.28 7.14
N SER A 394 -5.70 -1.45 7.39
CA SER A 394 -4.79 -1.61 8.53
C SER A 394 -5.30 -0.89 9.78
N GLY A 395 -5.01 -1.45 10.95
CA GLY A 395 -5.07 -0.70 12.21
C GLY A 395 -3.89 0.28 12.33
N CYS A 396 -4.12 1.45 12.91
CA CYS A 396 -3.07 2.40 13.22
C CYS A 396 -2.25 1.95 14.42
N ILE A 397 -0.92 2.08 14.33
CA ILE A 397 -0.02 1.84 15.44
C ILE A 397 0.17 3.15 16.21
N ILE A 398 -0.02 3.10 17.53
CA ILE A 398 0.25 4.22 18.44
C ILE A 398 1.40 3.79 19.35
N SER A 399 2.50 4.52 19.30
CA SER A 399 3.73 4.17 20.02
C SER A 399 4.43 5.42 20.55
N GLU A 400 5.08 5.32 21.69
CA GLU A 400 5.89 6.42 22.23
C GLU A 400 7.18 6.60 21.41
N MET A 401 7.42 7.80 20.93
CA MET A 401 8.58 8.17 20.11
C MET A 401 9.25 9.43 20.63
N GLU A 402 10.52 9.60 20.28
CA GLU A 402 11.22 10.86 20.51
C GLU A 402 10.78 11.89 19.46
N VAL A 403 10.42 13.07 19.92
CA VAL A 403 9.96 14.19 19.10
C VAL A 403 10.83 15.39 19.39
N LEU A 404 11.42 15.93 18.33
CA LEU A 404 12.26 17.13 18.36
C LEU A 404 11.51 18.25 17.67
N VAL A 405 11.36 19.38 18.35
CA VAL A 405 10.81 20.60 17.76
C VAL A 405 11.94 21.32 17.03
N ASN A 406 11.72 21.62 15.74
CA ASN A 406 12.72 22.19 14.84
C ASN A 406 12.79 23.71 14.90
#